data_AF-A0A7S4CDP2-F1
#
_entry.id   AF-A0A7S4CDP2-F1
#
_cell.length_a   1.000
_cell.length_b   1.000
_cell.length_c   1.000
_cell.angle_alpha   90.00
_cell.angle_beta   90.00
_cell.angle_gamma   90.00
#
_symmetry.space_group_name_H-M   'P 1'
#
loop_
_entity.id
_entity.type
_entity.pdbx_description
1 polymer ?
#
loop_
_entity_poly.entity_id
_entity_poly.type
_entity_poly.pdbx_seq_one_letter_code
_entity_poly.pdbx_strand_id
1 'polypeptide(L)'
;AGKYAPPVDTHAVYEQWRPLGWISGTFSEAVTQDWTRVQCDTAHHLLVAVEQPLIVRCGDAVEHLKPGDEVFVPAGHKYDVRSDFAACRYIFGVQPCTPPVLPMEFVNEAWGPVQAHGLRLPWLGFSVERPKFASVLQLKDVLPGGPAGRMALAEGDELVALAGIDVPGLEAYRRVLRCRVEVGSAVHVHVRRKVPQSDEWMEVAVLVDVEYKEKEPPDCLGTTVASASEAEALTQDKKKLGKIARTLFPKADCDDCQALSRSEFAAFVQSWLPEILTTDLDSKTVAKAFARGDKDRSGYITVRDFPLVLDALLAAAVAA
;
A
#
# COMPACT_ATOMS: atom_id res chain seq x y z
N ALA A 1 38.47 -22.39 -21.66
CA ALA A 1 37.06 -21.99 -21.58
C ALA A 1 36.53 -22.39 -20.21
N GLY A 2 36.48 -21.46 -19.26
CA GLY A 2 36.04 -21.73 -17.90
C GLY A 2 34.55 -22.04 -17.87
N LYS A 3 34.14 -23.02 -17.07
CA LYS A 3 32.73 -23.32 -16.80
C LYS A 3 32.14 -22.16 -16.01
N TYR A 4 31.53 -21.20 -16.69
CA TYR A 4 30.61 -20.28 -16.02
C TYR A 4 29.44 -21.12 -15.49
N ALA A 5 28.96 -20.82 -14.29
CA ALA A 5 27.71 -21.40 -13.82
C ALA A 5 26.60 -21.07 -14.84
N PRO A 6 25.59 -21.93 -15.02
CA PRO A 6 24.43 -21.55 -15.81
C PRO A 6 23.91 -20.20 -15.29
N PRO A 7 23.60 -19.24 -16.19
CA PRO A 7 23.13 -17.93 -15.76
C PRO A 7 21.91 -18.11 -14.86
N VAL A 8 21.94 -17.46 -13.70
CA VAL A 8 20.79 -17.45 -12.79
C VAL A 8 19.62 -16.80 -13.54
N ASP A 9 18.49 -17.50 -13.61
CA ASP A 9 17.28 -16.95 -14.19
C ASP A 9 16.77 -15.83 -13.28
N THR A 10 17.08 -14.60 -13.67
CA THR A 10 16.69 -13.39 -12.94
C THR A 10 15.18 -13.38 -12.71
N HIS A 11 14.37 -13.81 -13.69
CA HIS A 11 12.91 -13.86 -13.59
C HIS A 11 12.46 -14.87 -12.52
N ALA A 12 13.10 -16.04 -12.45
CA ALA A 12 12.80 -17.03 -11.41
C ALA A 12 13.13 -16.48 -10.00
N VAL A 13 14.25 -15.76 -9.85
CA VAL A 13 14.62 -15.11 -8.58
C VAL A 13 13.60 -14.03 -8.21
N TYR A 14 13.18 -13.20 -9.19
CA TYR A 14 12.13 -12.20 -9.00
C TYR A 14 10.82 -12.80 -8.49
N GLU A 15 10.33 -13.85 -9.15
CA GLU A 15 9.09 -14.53 -8.78
C GLU A 15 9.19 -15.26 -7.42
N GLN A 16 10.38 -15.75 -7.04
CA GLN A 16 10.60 -16.34 -5.72
C GLN A 16 10.59 -15.28 -4.60
N TRP A 17 11.17 -14.11 -4.85
CA TRP A 17 11.38 -13.07 -3.84
C TRP A 17 10.16 -12.17 -3.62
N ARG A 18 9.35 -11.97 -4.66
CA ARG A 18 8.17 -11.11 -4.61
C ARG A 18 7.12 -11.52 -3.57
N PRO A 19 6.75 -12.81 -3.39
CA PRO A 19 5.84 -13.25 -2.33
C PRO A 19 6.39 -13.01 -0.92
N LEU A 20 7.72 -12.93 -0.76
CA LEU A 20 8.41 -12.69 0.50
C LEU A 20 8.55 -11.19 0.83
N GLY A 21 7.98 -10.31 0.00
CA GLY A 21 7.98 -8.86 0.23
C GLY A 21 9.27 -8.16 -0.19
N TRP A 22 10.12 -8.81 -0.98
CA TRP A 22 11.34 -8.21 -1.51
C TRP A 22 11.06 -7.47 -2.82
N ILE A 23 11.54 -6.23 -2.92
CA ILE A 23 11.61 -5.48 -4.17
C ILE A 23 13.00 -5.71 -4.73
N SER A 24 13.13 -6.23 -5.94
CA SER A 24 14.45 -6.52 -6.52
C SER A 24 14.72 -5.72 -7.79
N GLY A 25 16.01 -5.56 -8.08
CA GLY A 25 16.52 -4.98 -9.31
C GLY A 25 17.78 -5.72 -9.75
N THR A 26 18.12 -5.60 -11.02
CA THR A 26 19.39 -6.12 -11.56
C THR A 26 20.34 -4.94 -11.66
N PHE A 27 21.46 -4.97 -10.95
CA PHE A 27 22.54 -4.02 -11.18
C PHE A 27 23.45 -4.58 -12.27
N SER A 28 23.59 -3.81 -13.35
CA SER A 28 24.56 -4.05 -14.41
C SER A 28 25.39 -2.78 -14.59
N GLU A 29 26.25 -2.48 -13.63
CA GLU A 29 27.34 -1.56 -13.88
C GLU A 29 28.58 -2.35 -14.29
N ALA A 30 29.44 -1.73 -15.08
CA ALA A 30 30.83 -2.16 -15.15
C ALA A 30 31.40 -1.93 -13.76
N VAL A 31 31.25 -2.92 -12.87
CA VAL A 31 31.90 -2.88 -11.56
C VAL A 31 33.38 -2.75 -11.90
N THR A 32 33.91 -1.55 -11.66
CA THR A 32 35.33 -1.30 -11.87
C THR A 32 36.08 -2.21 -10.90
N GLN A 33 37.39 -2.34 -11.07
CA GLN A 33 38.21 -3.02 -10.05
C GLN A 33 38.21 -2.28 -8.70
N ASP A 34 37.49 -1.16 -8.59
CA ASP A 34 37.30 -0.40 -7.37
C ASP A 34 36.06 -0.84 -6.61
N TRP A 35 36.06 -0.52 -5.32
CA TRP A 35 34.92 -0.79 -4.44
C TRP A 35 33.80 0.20 -4.68
N THR A 36 32.60 -0.29 -5.02
CA THR A 36 31.38 0.50 -5.04
C THR A 36 30.74 0.45 -3.66
N ARG A 37 30.67 1.60 -2.97
CA ARG A 37 30.03 1.71 -1.66
C ARG A 37 28.51 1.85 -1.81
N VAL A 38 27.77 0.99 -1.12
CA VAL A 38 26.32 1.07 -0.99
C VAL A 38 25.95 1.32 0.47
N GLN A 39 25.11 2.32 0.68
CA GLN A 39 24.55 2.64 2.01
C GLN A 39 23.06 2.39 1.97
N CYS A 40 22.56 1.55 2.87
CA CYS A 40 21.13 1.37 3.06
C CYS A 40 20.73 1.58 4.52
N ASP A 41 20.13 2.73 4.78
CA ASP A 41 19.80 3.15 6.15
C ASP A 41 18.47 2.55 6.63
N THR A 42 17.59 2.13 5.73
CA THR A 42 16.17 1.83 6.05
C THR A 42 15.67 0.47 5.58
N ALA A 43 16.48 -0.33 4.88
CA ALA A 43 16.05 -1.61 4.34
C ALA A 43 17.13 -2.69 4.39
N HIS A 44 16.68 -3.93 4.56
CA HIS A 44 17.52 -5.11 4.40
C HIS A 44 17.84 -5.31 2.92
N HIS A 45 19.07 -5.71 2.65
CA HIS A 45 19.53 -6.04 1.32
C HIS A 45 19.80 -7.55 1.21
N LEU A 46 19.43 -8.14 0.09
CA LEU A 46 19.82 -9.49 -0.30
C LEU A 46 20.52 -9.41 -1.65
N LEU A 47 21.77 -9.84 -1.73
CA LEU A 47 22.59 -9.75 -2.93
C LEU A 47 22.80 -11.15 -3.47
N VAL A 48 22.58 -11.36 -4.78
CA VAL A 48 22.88 -12.62 -5.47
C VAL A 48 23.86 -12.35 -6.61
N ALA A 49 24.99 -13.05 -6.59
CA ALA A 49 25.90 -13.05 -7.74
C ALA A 49 25.26 -13.84 -8.89
N VAL A 50 25.10 -13.25 -10.08
CA VAL A 50 24.37 -13.89 -11.19
C VAL A 50 25.33 -14.56 -12.17
N GLU A 51 26.34 -13.83 -12.65
CA GLU A 51 27.18 -14.27 -13.76
C GLU A 51 28.65 -14.43 -13.35
N GLN A 52 29.16 -13.54 -12.50
CA GLN A 52 30.55 -13.54 -12.04
C GLN A 52 30.61 -13.50 -10.52
N PRO A 53 31.72 -13.96 -9.92
CA PRO A 53 31.97 -13.79 -8.51
C PRO A 53 31.87 -12.33 -8.07
N LEU A 54 31.23 -12.12 -6.91
CA LEU A 54 31.10 -10.83 -6.26
C LEU A 54 31.81 -10.88 -4.91
N ILE A 55 32.59 -9.86 -4.61
CA ILE A 55 33.21 -9.67 -3.30
C ILE A 55 32.39 -8.62 -2.58
N VAL A 56 31.85 -8.97 -1.42
CA VAL A 56 31.04 -8.08 -0.59
C VAL A 56 31.76 -7.85 0.73
N ARG A 57 32.00 -6.59 1.07
CA ARG A 57 32.59 -6.20 2.35
C ARG A 57 31.55 -5.45 3.17
N CYS A 58 31.25 -5.93 4.37
CA CYS A 58 30.34 -5.26 5.31
C CYS A 58 31.07 -5.08 6.66
N GLY A 59 31.52 -3.85 6.94
CA GLY A 59 32.45 -3.60 8.04
C GLY A 59 33.79 -4.32 7.81
N ASP A 60 34.22 -5.13 8.78
CA ASP A 60 35.45 -5.93 8.69
C ASP A 60 35.24 -7.30 8.03
N ALA A 61 33.99 -7.73 7.82
CA ALA A 61 33.67 -8.99 7.17
C ALA A 61 33.78 -8.87 5.65
N VAL A 62 34.42 -9.85 5.01
CA VAL A 62 34.57 -9.95 3.55
C VAL A 62 34.07 -11.31 3.11
N GLU A 63 33.07 -11.31 2.24
CA GLU A 63 32.45 -12.50 1.66
C GLU A 63 32.73 -12.60 0.17
N HIS A 64 33.04 -13.79 -0.30
CA HIS A 64 33.30 -14.10 -1.71
C HIS A 64 32.17 -14.96 -2.27
N LEU A 65 31.23 -14.31 -2.96
CA LEU A 65 30.06 -14.95 -3.55
C LEU A 65 30.42 -15.53 -4.90
N LYS A 66 30.10 -16.81 -5.12
CA LYS A 66 30.07 -17.43 -6.45
C LYS A 66 28.70 -17.19 -7.10
N PRO A 67 28.58 -17.34 -8.42
CA PRO A 67 27.27 -17.29 -9.08
C PRO A 67 26.26 -18.24 -8.41
N GLY A 68 25.12 -17.69 -8.00
CA GLY A 68 24.07 -18.36 -7.23
C GLY A 68 24.17 -18.22 -5.72
N ASP A 69 25.30 -17.77 -5.16
CA ASP A 69 25.43 -17.50 -3.74
C ASP A 69 24.68 -16.20 -3.38
N GLU A 70 24.07 -16.19 -2.19
CA GLU A 70 23.34 -15.05 -1.64
C GLU A 70 24.03 -14.51 -0.38
N VAL A 71 24.02 -13.19 -0.18
CA VAL A 71 24.38 -12.59 1.11
C VAL A 71 23.33 -11.58 1.56
N PHE A 72 22.96 -11.67 2.83
CA PHE A 72 22.04 -10.76 3.49
C PHE A 72 22.81 -9.66 4.22
N VAL A 73 22.47 -8.41 3.93
CA VAL A 73 22.99 -7.24 4.63
C VAL A 73 21.85 -6.58 5.40
N PRO A 74 21.91 -6.55 6.75
CA PRO A 74 20.86 -5.93 7.55
C PRO A 74 20.76 -4.41 7.31
N ALA A 75 19.59 -3.83 7.50
CA ALA A 75 19.44 -2.38 7.43
C ALA A 75 20.36 -1.63 8.41
N GLY A 76 20.69 -0.40 8.05
CA GLY A 76 21.60 0.45 8.81
C GLY A 76 23.08 0.08 8.64
N HIS A 77 23.39 -0.96 7.84
CA HIS A 77 24.77 -1.33 7.53
C HIS A 77 25.20 -0.76 6.18
N LYS A 78 26.47 -0.37 6.13
CA LYS A 78 27.16 0.00 4.90
C LYS A 78 27.93 -1.20 4.39
N TYR A 79 27.86 -1.45 3.10
CA TYR A 79 28.64 -2.49 2.47
C TYR A 79 29.26 -1.96 1.19
N ASP A 80 30.41 -2.50 0.83
CA ASP A 80 31.10 -2.24 -0.42
C ASP A 80 31.01 -3.51 -1.27
N VAL A 81 30.79 -3.35 -2.57
CA VAL A 81 30.81 -4.45 -3.54
C VAL A 81 31.90 -4.25 -4.57
N ARG A 82 32.55 -5.34 -4.97
CA ARG A 82 33.57 -5.36 -6.02
C ARG A 82 33.45 -6.63 -6.84
N SER A 83 33.80 -6.56 -8.11
CA SER A 83 34.11 -7.73 -8.92
C SER A 83 35.51 -7.60 -9.47
N ASP A 84 36.25 -8.71 -9.50
CA ASP A 84 37.57 -8.73 -10.15
C ASP A 84 37.44 -8.85 -11.68
N PHE A 85 36.22 -8.92 -12.20
CA PHE A 85 35.89 -9.04 -13.62
C PHE A 85 35.41 -7.70 -14.18
N ALA A 86 35.73 -7.43 -15.44
CA ALA A 86 35.41 -6.17 -16.12
C ALA A 86 33.90 -5.87 -16.25
N ALA A 87 33.05 -6.89 -16.10
CA ALA A 87 31.60 -6.75 -16.04
C ALA A 87 31.04 -7.81 -15.09
N CYS A 88 30.20 -7.38 -14.15
CA CYS A 88 29.52 -8.26 -13.22
C CYS A 88 28.05 -7.85 -13.15
N ARG A 89 27.16 -8.84 -13.22
CA ARG A 89 25.73 -8.67 -12.95
C ARG A 89 25.41 -9.33 -11.62
N TYR A 90 24.72 -8.60 -10.76
CA TYR A 90 24.17 -9.14 -9.53
C TYR A 90 22.73 -8.63 -9.33
N ILE A 91 21.90 -9.46 -8.71
CA ILE A 91 20.55 -9.09 -8.30
C ILE A 91 20.65 -8.53 -6.89
N PHE A 92 19.98 -7.41 -6.64
CA PHE A 92 19.79 -6.89 -5.30
C PHE A 92 18.30 -6.93 -4.97
N GLY A 93 17.97 -7.39 -3.77
CA GLY A 93 16.64 -7.38 -3.19
C GLY A 93 16.64 -6.43 -2.02
N VAL A 94 15.57 -5.65 -1.87
CA VAL A 94 15.36 -4.70 -0.79
C VAL A 94 14.09 -5.10 -0.04
N GLN A 95 14.21 -5.34 1.26
CA GLN A 95 13.07 -5.59 2.15
C GLN A 95 13.07 -4.49 3.23
N PRO A 96 12.10 -3.54 3.20
CA PRO A 96 12.06 -2.46 4.18
C PRO A 96 11.77 -2.98 5.60
N CYS A 97 12.47 -2.44 6.60
CA CYS A 97 12.34 -2.85 8.02
C CYS A 97 11.04 -2.39 8.69
N THR A 98 10.28 -1.53 8.01
CA THR A 98 8.94 -1.08 8.36
C THR A 98 8.00 -1.40 7.20
N PRO A 99 6.70 -1.68 7.45
CA PRO A 99 5.74 -1.83 6.35
C PRO A 99 5.86 -0.60 5.44
N PRO A 100 5.90 -0.80 4.11
CA PRO A 100 6.62 0.08 3.20
C PRO A 100 6.07 1.51 3.24
N VAL A 101 6.95 2.47 3.47
CA VAL A 101 6.81 3.77 2.80
C VAL A 101 7.26 3.50 1.37
N LEU A 102 6.31 3.48 0.44
CA LEU A 102 6.59 3.22 -0.99
C LEU A 102 7.65 4.22 -1.50
N PRO A 103 8.58 3.80 -2.40
CA PRO A 103 9.55 4.70 -3.01
C PRO A 103 8.84 5.90 -3.66
N MET A 104 9.41 7.11 -3.55
CA MET A 104 8.82 8.32 -4.15
C MET A 104 8.60 8.20 -5.67
N GLU A 105 9.35 7.35 -6.36
CA GLU A 105 9.16 7.05 -7.79
C GLU A 105 7.92 6.18 -8.03
N PHE A 106 7.62 5.22 -7.14
CA PHE A 106 6.37 4.44 -7.15
C PHE A 106 5.18 5.29 -6.69
N VAL A 107 5.41 6.23 -5.76
CA VAL A 107 4.45 7.28 -5.44
C VAL A 107 4.23 8.12 -6.69
N ASN A 108 5.25 8.60 -7.41
CA ASN A 108 5.06 9.43 -8.60
C ASN A 108 4.46 8.68 -9.82
N GLU A 109 4.74 7.39 -10.02
CA GLU A 109 4.11 6.58 -11.08
C GLU A 109 2.66 6.21 -10.75
N ALA A 110 2.36 5.88 -9.48
CA ALA A 110 0.99 5.63 -9.04
C ALA A 110 0.19 6.94 -8.75
N TRP A 111 0.87 8.09 -8.56
CA TRP A 111 0.28 9.36 -8.14
C TRP A 111 0.42 10.51 -9.14
N GLY A 112 1.19 10.38 -10.21
CA GLY A 112 1.11 11.29 -11.37
C GLY A 112 -0.35 11.49 -11.84
N PRO A 113 -1.19 10.43 -11.85
CA PRO A 113 -2.63 10.57 -12.06
C PRO A 113 -3.41 11.15 -10.86
N VAL A 114 -2.97 10.91 -9.62
CA VAL A 114 -3.65 11.36 -8.38
C VAL A 114 -3.51 12.87 -8.16
N GLN A 115 -2.35 13.46 -8.44
CA GLN A 115 -2.13 14.91 -8.37
C GLN A 115 -2.86 15.68 -9.48
N ALA A 116 -3.02 15.07 -10.66
CA ALA A 116 -3.70 15.71 -11.79
C ALA A 116 -5.23 15.57 -11.76
N HIS A 117 -5.78 14.54 -11.12
CA HIS A 117 -7.19 14.16 -11.28
C HIS A 117 -7.93 13.67 -10.02
N GLY A 118 -7.38 13.88 -8.81
CA GLY A 118 -7.97 13.38 -7.58
C GLY A 118 -7.75 11.88 -7.35
N LEU A 119 -8.05 11.38 -6.16
CA LEU A 119 -7.77 9.99 -5.78
C LEU A 119 -8.66 9.01 -6.57
N ARG A 120 -8.09 8.31 -7.55
CA ARG A 120 -8.80 7.34 -8.39
C ARG A 120 -8.66 5.93 -7.85
N LEU A 121 -9.62 5.47 -7.06
CA LEU A 121 -9.66 4.07 -6.61
C LEU A 121 -10.37 3.20 -7.67
N PRO A 122 -9.83 2.01 -7.99
CA PRO A 122 -10.50 1.05 -8.85
C PRO A 122 -11.85 0.64 -8.24
N TRP A 123 -12.90 0.71 -9.05
CA TRP A 123 -14.27 0.41 -8.64
C TRP A 123 -14.87 -0.70 -9.50
N LEU A 124 -15.29 -1.77 -8.84
CA LEU A 124 -15.81 -2.99 -9.48
C LEU A 124 -17.35 -3.03 -9.53
N GLY A 125 -18.04 -2.00 -9.04
CA GLY A 125 -19.51 -1.98 -9.02
C GLY A 125 -20.17 -2.70 -7.83
N PHE A 126 -19.43 -3.05 -6.78
CA PHE A 126 -19.98 -3.60 -5.53
C PHE A 126 -19.19 -3.11 -4.30
N SER A 127 -19.79 -3.27 -3.13
CA SER A 127 -19.13 -3.22 -1.81
C SER A 127 -18.96 -4.66 -1.28
N VAL A 128 -18.12 -4.84 -0.26
CA VAL A 128 -17.98 -6.13 0.43
C VAL A 128 -18.27 -5.95 1.90
N GLU A 129 -18.95 -6.93 2.49
CA GLU A 129 -19.13 -7.01 3.93
C GLU A 129 -18.65 -8.36 4.47
N ARG A 130 -18.33 -8.39 5.76
CA ARG A 130 -18.03 -9.63 6.47
C ARG A 130 -19.21 -9.93 7.39
N PRO A 131 -20.04 -10.94 7.09
CA PRO A 131 -21.15 -11.30 7.96
C PRO A 131 -20.65 -11.65 9.37
N LYS A 132 -21.46 -11.33 10.38
CA LYS A 132 -21.14 -11.71 11.76
C LYS A 132 -20.94 -13.22 11.83
N PHE A 133 -19.78 -13.65 12.33
CA PHE A 133 -19.35 -15.04 12.46
C PHE A 133 -18.92 -15.76 11.17
N ALA A 134 -18.90 -15.08 10.02
CA ALA A 134 -18.36 -15.65 8.80
C ALA A 134 -16.85 -15.37 8.63
N SER A 135 -16.13 -16.32 8.06
CA SER A 135 -14.74 -16.16 7.62
C SER A 135 -14.63 -15.66 6.17
N VAL A 136 -15.75 -15.46 5.49
CA VAL A 136 -15.83 -15.06 4.08
C VAL A 136 -16.27 -13.61 3.95
N LEU A 137 -15.95 -13.00 2.81
CA LEU A 137 -16.53 -11.73 2.39
C LEU A 137 -17.73 -11.99 1.50
N GLN A 138 -18.82 -11.25 1.69
CA GLN A 138 -19.99 -11.26 0.83
C GLN A 138 -20.07 -9.97 0.01
N LEU A 139 -20.48 -10.10 -1.25
CA LEU A 139 -20.78 -8.96 -2.10
C LEU A 139 -22.05 -8.27 -1.60
N LYS A 140 -22.00 -6.94 -1.57
CA LYS A 140 -23.09 -6.06 -1.16
C LYS A 140 -23.21 -4.90 -2.12
N ASP A 141 -24.39 -4.27 -2.18
CA ASP A 141 -24.67 -3.09 -3.00
C ASP A 141 -24.22 -3.26 -4.46
N VAL A 142 -24.43 -4.45 -5.01
CA VAL A 142 -24.02 -4.74 -6.39
C VAL A 142 -24.87 -3.88 -7.32
N LEU A 143 -24.26 -2.87 -7.92
CA LEU A 143 -24.98 -1.85 -8.66
C LEU A 143 -25.50 -2.44 -9.98
N PRO A 144 -26.83 -2.45 -10.21
CA PRO A 144 -27.38 -2.86 -11.49
C PRO A 144 -26.82 -1.98 -12.63
N GLY A 145 -26.25 -2.62 -13.66
CA GLY A 145 -25.60 -1.93 -14.78
C GLY A 145 -24.17 -1.43 -14.52
N GLY A 146 -23.72 -1.44 -13.26
CA GLY A 146 -22.31 -1.25 -12.92
C GLY A 146 -21.45 -2.46 -13.34
N PRO A 147 -20.12 -2.38 -13.26
CA PRO A 147 -19.25 -3.41 -13.84
C PRO A 147 -19.56 -4.84 -13.41
N ALA A 148 -19.64 -5.09 -12.11
CA ALA A 148 -20.02 -6.40 -11.59
C ALA A 148 -21.46 -6.81 -11.91
N GLY A 149 -22.40 -5.87 -11.86
CA GLY A 149 -23.80 -6.13 -12.20
C GLY A 149 -23.97 -6.56 -13.66
N ARG A 150 -23.20 -6.00 -14.60
CA ARG A 150 -23.18 -6.43 -16.01
C ARG A 150 -22.66 -7.86 -16.19
N MET A 151 -21.82 -8.32 -15.26
CA MET A 151 -21.28 -9.68 -15.23
C MET A 151 -22.12 -10.65 -14.40
N ALA A 152 -23.36 -10.26 -14.07
CA ALA A 152 -24.32 -11.07 -13.31
C ALA A 152 -23.80 -11.53 -11.93
N LEU A 153 -22.87 -10.78 -11.34
CA LEU A 153 -22.59 -10.89 -9.90
C LEU A 153 -23.82 -10.40 -9.12
N ALA A 154 -24.07 -11.03 -7.98
CA ALA A 154 -25.26 -10.77 -7.18
C ALA A 154 -24.87 -10.46 -5.74
N GLU A 155 -25.72 -9.69 -5.07
CA GLU A 155 -25.62 -9.49 -3.63
C GLU A 155 -25.75 -10.84 -2.90
N GLY A 156 -24.92 -11.04 -1.88
CA GLY A 156 -24.82 -12.29 -1.14
C GLY A 156 -23.85 -13.32 -1.71
N ASP A 157 -23.29 -13.11 -2.91
CA ASP A 157 -22.19 -13.95 -3.42
C ASP A 157 -20.98 -13.86 -2.48
N GLU A 158 -20.32 -14.98 -2.20
CA GLU A 158 -19.11 -15.03 -1.37
C GLU A 158 -17.86 -14.81 -2.22
N LEU A 159 -17.10 -13.75 -1.96
CA LEU A 159 -15.86 -13.47 -2.67
C LEU A 159 -14.76 -14.44 -2.23
N VAL A 160 -14.25 -15.23 -3.19
CA VAL A 160 -13.20 -16.23 -2.97
C VAL A 160 -11.84 -15.70 -3.43
N ALA A 161 -11.77 -15.15 -4.65
CA ALA A 161 -10.53 -14.63 -5.21
C ALA A 161 -10.77 -13.39 -6.09
N LEU A 162 -9.75 -12.55 -6.18
CA LEU A 162 -9.72 -11.35 -7.01
C LEU A 162 -8.38 -11.28 -7.74
N ALA A 163 -8.38 -10.99 -9.04
CA ALA A 163 -7.18 -10.98 -9.88
C ALA A 163 -6.36 -12.28 -9.79
N GLY A 164 -7.04 -13.43 -9.62
CA GLY A 164 -6.41 -14.74 -9.44
C GLY A 164 -5.74 -14.98 -8.08
N ILE A 165 -5.95 -14.08 -7.10
CA ILE A 165 -5.39 -14.19 -5.75
C ILE A 165 -6.52 -14.43 -4.75
N ASP A 166 -6.34 -15.40 -3.86
CA ASP A 166 -7.30 -15.71 -2.81
C ASP A 166 -7.51 -14.53 -1.83
N VAL A 167 -8.77 -14.34 -1.43
CA VAL A 167 -9.22 -13.23 -0.60
C VAL A 167 -9.91 -13.78 0.66
N PRO A 168 -9.16 -14.26 1.66
CA PRO A 168 -9.73 -14.84 2.89
C PRO A 168 -10.34 -13.80 3.84
N GLY A 169 -10.34 -12.51 3.49
CA GLY A 169 -10.83 -11.46 4.35
C GLY A 169 -10.59 -10.06 3.81
N LEU A 170 -11.11 -9.07 4.55
CA LEU A 170 -11.17 -7.67 4.13
C LEU A 170 -9.79 -7.06 3.85
N GLU A 171 -8.78 -7.44 4.63
CA GLU A 171 -7.42 -6.94 4.45
C GLU A 171 -6.79 -7.45 3.15
N ALA A 172 -6.93 -8.76 2.88
CA ALA A 172 -6.47 -9.35 1.63
C ALA A 172 -7.18 -8.72 0.42
N TYR A 173 -8.49 -8.51 0.51
CA TYR A 173 -9.30 -7.85 -0.52
C TYR A 173 -8.73 -6.47 -0.86
N ARG A 174 -8.54 -5.63 0.16
CA ARG A 174 -8.00 -4.27 -0.01
C ARG A 174 -6.62 -4.27 -0.64
N ARG A 175 -5.76 -5.18 -0.19
CA ARG A 175 -4.40 -5.31 -0.73
C ARG A 175 -4.42 -5.69 -2.21
N VAL A 176 -5.21 -6.68 -2.60
CA VAL A 176 -5.34 -7.09 -4.00
C VAL A 176 -5.93 -5.95 -4.83
N LEU A 177 -7.04 -5.36 -4.38
CA LEU A 177 -7.70 -4.25 -5.09
C LEU A 177 -6.75 -3.07 -5.34
N ARG A 178 -5.91 -2.72 -4.36
CA ARG A 178 -4.96 -1.59 -4.51
C ARG A 178 -3.73 -1.93 -5.33
N CYS A 179 -3.20 -3.15 -5.22
CA CYS A 179 -1.89 -3.48 -5.77
C CYS A 179 -1.96 -4.24 -7.11
N ARG A 180 -3.12 -4.76 -7.49
CA ARG A 180 -3.27 -5.68 -8.63
C ARG A 180 -4.37 -5.30 -9.60
N VAL A 181 -5.19 -4.31 -9.27
CA VAL A 181 -6.35 -3.93 -10.07
C VAL A 181 -6.13 -2.52 -10.60
N GLU A 182 -5.97 -2.42 -11.91
CA GLU A 182 -5.74 -1.15 -12.60
C GLU A 182 -7.06 -0.60 -13.17
N VAL A 183 -7.30 0.70 -13.05
CA VAL A 183 -8.48 1.34 -13.66
C VAL A 183 -8.40 1.22 -15.18
N GLY A 184 -9.50 0.82 -15.82
CA GLY A 184 -9.59 0.55 -17.26
C GLY A 184 -9.16 -0.86 -17.67
N SER A 185 -8.64 -1.68 -16.74
CA SER A 185 -8.39 -3.10 -16.98
C SER A 185 -9.66 -3.95 -16.77
N ALA A 186 -9.61 -5.23 -17.11
CA ALA A 186 -10.61 -6.22 -16.69
C ALA A 186 -9.98 -7.17 -15.66
N VAL A 187 -10.66 -7.42 -14.54
CA VAL A 187 -10.16 -8.26 -13.46
C VAL A 187 -11.01 -9.52 -13.29
N HIS A 188 -10.36 -10.65 -13.08
CA HIS A 188 -11.04 -11.88 -12.70
C HIS A 188 -11.58 -11.79 -11.27
N VAL A 189 -12.89 -11.93 -11.12
CA VAL A 189 -13.57 -12.04 -9.82
C VAL A 189 -14.12 -13.46 -9.70
N HIS A 190 -13.69 -14.17 -8.66
CA HIS A 190 -14.14 -15.53 -8.37
C HIS A 190 -15.00 -15.49 -7.11
N VAL A 191 -16.25 -15.94 -7.23
CA VAL A 191 -17.21 -16.00 -6.13
C VAL A 191 -17.82 -17.39 -5.97
N ARG A 192 -18.38 -17.65 -4.80
CA ARG A 192 -19.28 -18.77 -4.52
C ARG A 192 -20.70 -18.26 -4.34
N ARG A 193 -21.64 -18.90 -5.03
CA ARG A 193 -23.06 -18.55 -5.00
C ARG A 193 -23.88 -19.70 -4.42
N LYS A 194 -24.77 -19.40 -3.47
CA LYS A 194 -25.70 -20.40 -2.94
C LYS A 194 -26.75 -20.72 -4.00
N VAL A 195 -26.93 -22.01 -4.31
CA VAL A 195 -27.97 -22.45 -5.25
C VAL A 195 -29.34 -22.24 -4.60
N PRO A 196 -30.30 -21.56 -5.26
CA PRO A 196 -31.62 -21.33 -4.69
C PRO A 196 -32.29 -22.65 -4.28
N GLN A 197 -32.89 -22.69 -3.09
CA GLN A 197 -33.58 -23.86 -2.54
C GLN A 197 -32.70 -25.11 -2.33
N SER A 198 -31.37 -24.95 -2.40
CA SER A 198 -30.40 -26.01 -2.12
C SER A 198 -29.37 -25.52 -1.10
N ASP A 199 -28.73 -26.45 -0.40
CA ASP A 199 -27.56 -26.17 0.44
C ASP A 199 -26.23 -26.28 -0.32
N GLU A 200 -26.31 -26.56 -1.62
CA GLU A 200 -25.16 -26.56 -2.52
C GLU A 200 -24.71 -25.14 -2.87
N TRP A 201 -23.41 -25.03 -3.11
CA TRP A 201 -22.75 -23.82 -3.58
C TRP A 201 -22.15 -24.09 -4.95
N MET A 202 -22.26 -23.10 -5.84
CA MET A 202 -21.61 -23.13 -7.15
C MET A 202 -20.52 -22.07 -7.23
N GLU A 203 -19.44 -22.38 -7.93
CA GLU A 203 -18.34 -21.46 -8.19
C GLU A 203 -18.60 -20.70 -9.48
N VAL A 204 -18.44 -19.37 -9.42
CA VAL A 204 -18.68 -18.45 -10.53
C VAL A 204 -17.45 -17.57 -10.70
N ALA A 205 -16.80 -17.67 -11.85
CA ALA A 205 -15.66 -16.82 -12.21
C ALA A 205 -16.04 -15.93 -13.39
N VAL A 206 -15.87 -14.62 -13.24
CA VAL A 206 -16.22 -13.62 -14.25
C VAL A 206 -15.09 -12.61 -14.44
N LEU A 207 -15.05 -11.96 -15.61
CA LEU A 207 -14.16 -10.84 -15.91
C LEU A 207 -14.95 -9.55 -15.73
N VAL A 208 -14.56 -8.73 -14.75
CA VAL A 208 -15.24 -7.46 -14.43
C VAL A 208 -14.38 -6.30 -14.88
N ASP A 209 -14.94 -5.40 -15.69
CA ASP A 209 -14.26 -4.15 -16.05
C ASP A 209 -14.01 -3.30 -14.80
N VAL A 210 -12.84 -2.70 -14.72
CA VAL A 210 -12.49 -1.81 -13.61
C VAL A 210 -12.80 -0.39 -14.03
N GLU A 211 -13.89 0.15 -13.51
CA GLU A 211 -14.26 1.54 -13.75
C GLU A 211 -13.69 2.45 -12.67
N TYR A 212 -13.72 3.75 -12.97
CA TYR A 212 -13.49 4.77 -11.97
C TYR A 212 -14.82 5.21 -11.38
N LYS A 213 -14.86 5.35 -10.05
CA LYS A 213 -15.93 6.09 -9.39
C LYS A 213 -15.37 7.42 -8.90
N GLU A 214 -15.76 8.49 -9.60
CA GLU A 214 -15.54 9.85 -9.15
C GLU A 214 -16.32 10.03 -7.84
N LYS A 215 -15.60 9.97 -6.71
CA LYS A 215 -16.16 10.44 -5.45
C LYS A 215 -16.13 11.95 -5.53
N GLU A 216 -17.29 12.56 -5.75
CA GLU A 216 -17.44 13.96 -5.43
C GLU A 216 -16.93 14.16 -4.00
N PRO A 217 -16.00 15.10 -3.77
CA PRO A 217 -15.55 15.40 -2.43
C PRO A 217 -16.81 15.73 -1.60
N PRO A 218 -16.96 15.16 -0.41
CA PRO A 218 -18.14 15.40 0.41
C PRO A 218 -18.36 16.91 0.56
N ASP A 219 -19.45 17.42 -0.03
CA ASP A 219 -19.86 18.85 -0.09
C ASP A 219 -20.15 19.46 1.30
N CYS A 220 -19.82 18.72 2.36
CA CYS A 220 -20.19 18.94 3.74
C CYS A 220 -19.03 19.48 4.61
N LEU A 221 -17.90 19.86 4.01
CA LEU A 221 -16.85 20.60 4.72
C LEU A 221 -17.07 22.13 4.70
N GLY A 222 -18.32 22.61 4.64
CA GLY A 222 -18.69 24.04 4.75
C GLY A 222 -18.23 24.76 6.03
N THR A 223 -17.32 24.16 6.80
CA THR A 223 -16.55 24.77 7.88
C THR A 223 -15.07 24.40 7.69
N THR A 224 -14.38 25.12 6.80
CA THR A 224 -12.93 25.29 6.92
C THR A 224 -12.65 25.92 8.28
N VAL A 225 -11.68 25.40 9.03
CA VAL A 225 -11.31 25.94 10.35
C VAL A 225 -10.55 27.24 10.12
N ALA A 226 -11.18 28.40 10.26
CA ALA A 226 -10.62 29.67 9.79
C ALA A 226 -9.54 30.26 10.72
N SER A 227 -9.41 29.76 11.95
CA SER A 227 -8.48 30.32 12.95
C SER A 227 -8.04 29.32 14.02
N ALA A 228 -6.97 29.65 14.75
CA ALA A 228 -6.50 28.86 15.89
C ALA A 228 -7.55 28.72 17.00
N SER A 229 -8.36 29.75 17.26
CA SER A 229 -9.46 29.67 18.24
C SER A 229 -10.56 28.72 17.79
N GLU A 230 -10.84 28.63 16.48
CA GLU A 230 -11.77 27.64 15.96
C GLU A 230 -11.21 26.22 16.05
N ALA A 231 -9.90 26.05 15.81
CA ALA A 231 -9.21 24.76 16.00
C ALA A 231 -9.29 24.30 17.46
N GLU A 232 -9.04 25.19 18.42
CA GLU A 232 -9.15 24.90 19.86
C GLU A 232 -10.60 24.60 20.28
N ALA A 233 -11.58 25.34 19.77
CA ALA A 233 -12.99 25.02 20.02
C ALA A 233 -13.37 23.63 19.47
N LEU A 234 -12.74 23.21 18.35
CA LEU A 234 -12.99 21.91 17.74
C LEU A 234 -12.39 20.75 18.53
N THR A 235 -11.21 20.90 19.12
CA THR A 235 -10.59 19.86 19.98
C THR A 235 -11.41 19.63 21.25
N GLN A 236 -12.07 20.67 21.76
CA GLN A 236 -12.96 20.56 22.92
C GLN A 236 -14.31 19.89 22.56
N ASP A 237 -14.75 19.94 21.30
CA ASP A 237 -16.00 19.32 20.84
C ASP A 237 -15.78 17.96 20.14
N LYS A 238 -15.56 16.93 20.96
CA LYS A 238 -15.42 15.53 20.49
C LYS A 238 -16.60 15.05 19.63
N LYS A 239 -17.81 15.59 19.85
CA LYS A 239 -19.00 15.21 19.08
C LYS A 239 -18.94 15.80 17.67
N LYS A 240 -18.44 17.03 17.51
CA LYS A 240 -18.20 17.66 16.21
C LYS A 240 -17.07 16.99 15.45
N LEU A 241 -15.96 16.61 16.10
CA LEU A 241 -14.90 15.80 15.48
C LEU A 241 -15.44 14.46 14.96
N GLY A 242 -16.27 13.77 15.76
CA GLY A 242 -16.92 12.53 15.33
C GLY A 242 -17.88 12.72 14.14
N LYS A 243 -18.56 13.88 14.05
CA LYS A 243 -19.38 14.21 12.87
C LYS A 243 -18.51 14.46 11.65
N ILE A 244 -17.43 15.23 11.77
CA ILE A 244 -16.47 15.49 10.68
C ILE A 244 -15.88 14.17 10.18
N ALA A 245 -15.48 13.27 11.09
CA ALA A 245 -15.06 11.93 10.73
C ALA A 245 -16.13 11.21 9.89
N ARG A 246 -17.37 11.10 10.39
CA ARG A 246 -18.47 10.44 9.66
C ARG A 246 -18.83 11.10 8.33
N THR A 247 -18.54 12.38 8.17
CA THR A 247 -18.69 13.12 6.93
C THR A 247 -17.60 12.76 5.92
N LEU A 248 -16.36 12.62 6.36
CA LEU A 248 -15.20 12.26 5.54
C LEU A 248 -15.15 10.78 5.19
N PHE A 249 -15.72 9.97 6.05
CA PHE A 249 -15.95 8.55 5.87
C PHE A 249 -17.44 8.32 5.63
N PRO A 250 -18.01 8.77 4.49
CA PRO A 250 -19.45 8.75 4.28
C PRO A 250 -19.97 7.32 4.42
N LYS A 251 -20.97 7.18 5.31
CA LYS A 251 -21.72 5.95 5.65
C LYS A 251 -20.95 4.67 5.33
N ALA A 252 -19.88 4.41 6.09
CA ALA A 252 -19.31 3.08 6.16
C ALA A 252 -20.29 2.19 6.94
N ASP A 253 -20.67 1.05 6.38
CA ASP A 253 -21.47 0.05 7.09
C ASP A 253 -20.71 -0.62 8.25
N CYS A 254 -19.39 -0.40 8.34
CA CYS A 254 -18.58 -0.70 9.51
C CYS A 254 -17.47 0.34 9.73
N ASP A 255 -17.19 0.70 10.98
CA ASP A 255 -16.16 1.68 11.35
C ASP A 255 -14.75 1.29 10.87
N ASP A 256 -14.50 0.00 10.67
CA ASP A 256 -13.22 -0.56 10.21
C ASP A 256 -13.12 -0.62 8.67
N CYS A 257 -14.22 -0.36 7.95
CA CYS A 257 -14.39 -0.62 6.51
C CYS A 257 -13.86 0.52 5.64
N GLN A 258 -13.67 1.71 6.19
CA GLN A 258 -12.99 2.81 5.51
C GLN A 258 -11.80 3.26 6.35
N ALA A 259 -10.62 3.26 5.73
CA ALA A 259 -9.39 3.64 6.40
C ALA A 259 -8.64 4.60 5.47
N LEU A 260 -8.21 5.75 6.01
CA LEU A 260 -7.35 6.67 5.30
C LEU A 260 -5.91 6.20 5.49
N SER A 261 -5.19 6.03 4.40
CA SER A 261 -3.74 5.95 4.42
C SER A 261 -3.13 7.25 4.93
N ARG A 262 -1.86 7.18 5.32
CA ARG A 262 -1.10 8.35 5.77
C ARG A 262 -1.06 9.49 4.76
N SER A 263 -1.02 9.18 3.47
CA SER A 263 -1.02 10.19 2.41
C SER A 263 -2.41 10.77 2.15
N GLU A 264 -3.46 9.94 2.15
CA GLU A 264 -4.85 10.43 2.07
C GLU A 264 -5.17 11.36 3.25
N PHE A 265 -4.72 11.01 4.45
CA PHE A 265 -4.86 11.87 5.63
C PHE A 265 -4.10 13.19 5.47
N ALA A 266 -2.85 13.16 5.00
CA ALA A 266 -2.06 14.37 4.79
C ALA A 266 -2.69 15.32 3.75
N ALA A 267 -3.19 14.78 2.63
CA ALA A 267 -3.89 15.57 1.62
C ALA A 267 -5.19 16.17 2.17
N PHE A 268 -5.97 15.39 2.94
CA PHE A 268 -7.14 15.90 3.63
C PHE A 268 -6.78 17.08 4.55
N VAL A 269 -5.76 16.90 5.41
CA VAL A 269 -5.29 17.93 6.33
C VAL A 269 -4.90 19.21 5.60
N GLN A 270 -4.16 19.11 4.50
CA GLN A 270 -3.76 20.26 3.68
C GLN A 270 -4.95 20.97 3.03
N SER A 271 -5.98 20.22 2.63
CA SER A 271 -7.19 20.81 2.03
C SER A 271 -8.14 21.46 3.04
N TRP A 272 -8.11 20.99 4.30
CA TRP A 272 -9.11 21.34 5.31
C TRP A 272 -8.62 22.35 6.34
N LEU A 273 -7.34 22.32 6.69
CA LEU A 273 -6.71 23.37 7.49
C LEU A 273 -6.25 24.50 6.56
N PRO A 274 -6.54 25.78 6.88
CA PRO A 274 -5.99 26.90 6.13
C PRO A 274 -4.47 26.89 6.17
N GLU A 275 -3.85 27.48 5.16
CA GLU A 275 -2.40 27.63 5.06
C GLU A 275 -1.76 28.10 6.37
N ILE A 276 -2.43 29.05 7.07
CA ILE A 276 -1.97 29.66 8.33
C ILE A 276 -1.79 28.67 9.49
N LEU A 277 -2.50 27.53 9.49
CA LEU A 277 -2.37 26.47 10.50
C LEU A 277 -1.47 25.32 10.00
N THR A 278 -1.11 25.32 8.71
CA THR A 278 -0.29 24.27 8.09
C THR A 278 1.16 24.67 7.88
N THR A 279 1.48 25.97 7.84
CA THR A 279 2.85 26.48 7.67
C THR A 279 3.80 26.03 8.78
N ASP A 280 3.29 25.80 9.99
CA ASP A 280 4.09 25.40 11.15
C ASP A 280 3.97 23.91 11.50
N LEU A 281 3.12 23.16 10.80
CA LEU A 281 3.01 21.71 10.97
C LEU A 281 4.09 21.02 10.14
N ASP A 282 5.24 20.76 10.75
CA ASP A 282 6.28 19.95 10.12
C ASP A 282 5.80 18.52 9.84
N SER A 283 6.42 17.87 8.84
CA SER A 283 6.08 16.49 8.44
C SER A 283 6.19 15.49 9.59
N LYS A 284 7.02 15.80 10.60
CA LYS A 284 7.23 15.00 11.82
C LYS A 284 6.03 15.09 12.76
N THR A 285 5.39 16.24 12.86
CA THR A 285 4.20 16.47 13.69
C THR A 285 2.99 15.76 13.11
N VAL A 286 2.79 15.85 11.79
CA VAL A 286 1.76 15.09 11.07
C VAL A 286 1.98 13.59 11.24
N ALA A 287 3.23 13.12 11.12
CA ALA A 287 3.61 11.72 11.35
C ALA A 287 3.25 11.24 12.76
N LYS A 288 3.56 12.07 13.77
CA LYS A 288 3.33 11.76 15.18
C LYS A 288 1.83 11.74 15.51
N ALA A 289 1.05 12.64 14.93
CA ALA A 289 -0.41 12.64 15.05
C ALA A 289 -0.99 11.37 14.43
N PHE A 290 -0.58 11.02 13.20
CA PHE A 290 -1.02 9.80 12.52
C PHE A 290 -0.72 8.54 13.33
N ALA A 291 0.51 8.41 13.86
CA ALA A 291 0.92 7.27 14.68
C ALA A 291 0.11 7.09 15.98
N ARG A 292 -0.62 8.12 16.45
CA ARG A 292 -1.53 7.98 17.60
C ARG A 292 -2.84 7.28 17.24
N GLY A 293 -3.29 7.40 16.00
CA GLY A 293 -4.47 6.69 15.48
C GLY A 293 -4.13 5.32 14.91
N ASP A 294 -2.98 5.18 14.27
CA ASP A 294 -2.50 3.93 13.66
C ASP A 294 -1.87 2.99 14.72
N LYS A 295 -2.65 2.61 15.74
CA LYS A 295 -2.16 1.82 16.88
C LYS A 295 -1.70 0.41 16.50
N ASP A 296 -2.31 -0.15 15.46
CA ASP A 296 -1.96 -1.47 14.93
C ASP A 296 -0.79 -1.42 13.94
N ARG A 297 -0.29 -0.22 13.61
CA ARG A 297 0.79 0.03 12.64
C ARG A 297 0.45 -0.50 11.25
N SER A 298 -0.83 -0.54 10.92
CA SER A 298 -1.32 -0.94 9.60
C SER A 298 -0.96 0.09 8.52
N GLY A 299 -0.62 1.32 8.91
CA GLY A 299 -0.42 2.44 8.00
C GLY A 299 -1.73 3.13 7.62
N TYR A 300 -2.82 2.82 8.34
CA TYR A 300 -4.15 3.34 8.09
C TYR A 300 -4.83 3.84 9.37
N ILE A 301 -5.71 4.82 9.21
CA ILE A 301 -6.55 5.33 10.30
C ILE A 301 -8.01 5.08 9.94
N THR A 302 -8.72 4.39 10.82
CA THR A 302 -10.15 4.10 10.63
C THR A 302 -11.01 5.31 10.98
N VAL A 303 -12.32 5.24 10.71
CA VAL A 303 -13.30 6.25 11.16
C VAL A 303 -13.23 6.44 12.69
N ARG A 304 -12.96 5.34 13.42
CA ARG A 304 -12.85 5.33 14.87
C ARG A 304 -11.58 6.02 15.37
N ASP A 305 -10.47 5.86 14.65
CA ASP A 305 -9.17 6.41 15.03
C ASP A 305 -9.02 7.87 14.60
N PHE A 306 -9.72 8.28 13.54
CA PHE A 306 -9.60 9.61 12.96
C PHE A 306 -9.82 10.76 13.95
N PRO A 307 -10.84 10.75 14.85
CA PRO A 307 -10.96 11.80 15.86
C PRO A 307 -9.73 11.95 16.76
N LEU A 308 -9.02 10.85 17.08
CA LEU A 308 -7.80 10.89 17.90
C LEU A 308 -6.63 11.53 17.15
N VAL A 309 -6.51 11.22 15.87
CA VAL A 309 -5.48 11.80 14.99
C VAL A 309 -5.73 13.29 14.80
N LEU A 310 -6.99 13.65 14.52
CA LEU A 310 -7.38 15.03 14.28
C LEU A 310 -7.22 15.91 15.53
N ASP A 311 -7.60 15.39 16.70
CA ASP A 311 -7.37 16.05 18.00
C ASP A 311 -5.87 16.30 18.25
N ALA A 312 -5.04 15.28 18.03
CA ALA A 312 -3.59 15.40 18.20
C ALA A 312 -2.96 16.42 17.23
N LEU A 313 -3.47 16.49 16.00
CA LEU A 313 -3.00 17.41 14.99
C LEU A 313 -3.39 18.87 15.32
N LEU A 314 -4.66 19.09 15.67
CA LEU A 314 -5.17 20.42 16.03
C LEU A 314 -4.49 20.94 17.31
N ALA A 315 -4.27 20.07 18.31
CA ALA A 315 -3.53 20.45 19.51
C ALA A 315 -2.08 20.85 19.21
N ALA A 316 -1.44 20.21 18.22
CA ALA A 316 -0.12 20.60 17.79
C ALA A 316 -0.13 21.93 17.01
N ALA A 317 -1.13 22.14 16.16
CA ALA A 317 -1.29 23.39 15.41
C ALA A 317 -1.58 24.61 16.31
N VAL A 318 -2.31 24.42 17.41
CA VAL A 318 -2.58 25.49 18.41
C VAL A 318 -1.34 25.80 19.26
N ALA A 319 -0.43 24.84 19.42
CA ALA A 319 0.78 25.00 20.22
C ALA A 319 1.97 25.57 19.44
N ALA A 320 1.92 25.54 18.11
CA ALA A 320 2.89 26.15 17.22
C ALA A 320 2.59 27.64 17.06
#